data_AF-A0A2V7DGP9-F1
#
_entry.id   AF-A0A2V7DGP9-F1
#
_cell.length_a   1.000
_cell.length_b   1.000
_cell.length_c   1.000
_cell.angle_alpha   90.00
_cell.angle_beta   90.00
_cell.angle_gamma   90.00
#
_symmetry.space_group_name_H-M   'P 1'
#
loop_
_entity.id
_entity.type
_entity.pdbx_description
1 polymer ?
#
loop_
_entity_poly.entity_id
_entity_poly.type
_entity_poly.pdbx_seq_one_letter_code
_entity_poly.pdbx_strand_id
1 'polypeptide(L)'
;MDRPIAYDKLAREDRFVRMRAREVAELRVEQGLPAFPDLTTTESLRERVHGILVGELQAMEGAGRTVYDFPDTPWEFTMDMARQVWDESRHVEIYLGLLEHLDGTVGDFPETTILWRCACAEDAAARVAGVNRGLEGLACDVFTQLIHVAATLGDPVIERAVDFVLADEITHVRMGSRWLNELTRGDPERRQRAIDFQQSIDERFNLGGVRHGGGREEVGISIARDARRLAGFTDEEIDRLVQSTQRSPVY
;
A
#
# COMPACT_ATOMS: atom_id res chain seq x y z
N MET A 1 -27.79 -2.89 -0.31
CA MET A 1 -26.72 -2.01 0.20
C MET A 1 -25.65 -1.92 -0.85
N ASP A 2 -25.22 -0.71 -1.21
CA ASP A 2 -24.27 -0.50 -2.29
C ASP A 2 -22.94 -1.21 -1.98
N ARG A 3 -22.64 -2.21 -2.80
CA ARG A 3 -21.34 -2.85 -2.94
C ARG A 3 -20.91 -2.62 -4.38
N PRO A 4 -19.74 -2.01 -4.63
CA PRO A 4 -18.85 -1.33 -3.67
C PRO A 4 -19.32 0.08 -3.28
N ILE A 5 -18.79 0.64 -2.19
CA ILE A 5 -18.95 2.08 -1.87
C ILE A 5 -18.03 2.88 -2.80
N ALA A 6 -18.61 3.83 -3.53
CA ALA A 6 -17.86 4.74 -4.36
C ALA A 6 -16.90 5.61 -3.51
N TYR A 7 -15.68 5.83 -4.00
CA TYR A 7 -14.60 6.53 -3.28
C TYR A 7 -14.95 7.97 -2.86
N ASP A 8 -15.88 8.61 -3.59
CA ASP A 8 -16.42 9.95 -3.32
C ASP A 8 -17.41 9.98 -2.14
N LYS A 9 -17.88 8.81 -1.70
CA LYS A 9 -18.72 8.62 -0.50
C LYS A 9 -17.93 8.28 0.77
N LEU A 10 -16.59 8.17 0.70
CA LEU A 10 -15.77 8.04 1.91
C LEU A 10 -15.98 9.23 2.84
N ALA A 11 -16.07 8.96 4.15
CA ALA A 11 -16.21 9.99 5.16
C ALA A 11 -14.87 10.72 5.30
N ARG A 12 -14.85 11.99 4.91
CA ARG A 12 -13.67 12.85 4.97
C ARG A 12 -14.08 14.24 5.44
N GLU A 13 -13.16 14.89 6.13
CA GLU A 13 -13.27 16.32 6.42
C GLU A 13 -13.05 17.15 5.15
N ASP A 14 -13.55 18.39 5.14
CA ASP A 14 -13.46 19.30 3.98
C ASP A 14 -12.02 19.60 3.54
N ARG A 15 -11.03 19.38 4.42
CA ARG A 15 -9.59 19.55 4.11
C ARG A 15 -9.03 18.47 3.18
N PHE A 16 -9.72 17.35 2.96
CA PHE A 16 -9.27 16.31 2.05
C PHE A 16 -9.73 16.57 0.62
N VAL A 17 -8.77 16.75 -0.29
CA VAL A 17 -9.04 16.79 -1.73
C VAL A 17 -8.74 15.42 -2.33
N ARG A 18 -9.78 14.71 -2.76
CA ARG A 18 -9.64 13.36 -3.36
C ARG A 18 -9.41 13.45 -4.85
N MET A 19 -8.36 12.79 -5.34
CA MET A 19 -7.98 12.80 -6.75
C MET A 19 -7.55 11.42 -7.24
N ARG A 20 -7.54 11.23 -8.56
CA ARG A 20 -6.93 10.02 -9.13
C ARG A 20 -5.41 10.19 -9.15
N ALA A 21 -4.66 9.13 -8.84
CA ALA A 21 -3.19 9.18 -8.83
C ALA A 21 -2.60 9.70 -10.17
N ARG A 22 -3.20 9.32 -11.30
CA ARG A 22 -2.82 9.82 -12.63
C ARG A 22 -3.01 11.33 -12.77
N GLU A 23 -4.12 11.87 -12.27
CA GLU A 23 -4.44 13.29 -12.33
C GLU A 23 -3.49 14.11 -11.44
N VAL A 24 -3.15 13.57 -10.26
CA VAL A 24 -2.11 14.16 -9.40
C VAL A 24 -0.77 14.22 -10.15
N ALA A 25 -0.36 13.13 -10.79
CA ALA A 25 0.88 13.10 -11.56
C ALA A 25 0.89 14.08 -12.75
N GLU A 26 -0.21 14.17 -13.50
CA GLU A 26 -0.38 15.11 -14.61
C GLU A 26 -0.28 16.57 -14.13
N LEU A 27 -1.00 16.93 -13.06
CA LEU A 27 -0.95 18.28 -12.48
C LEU A 27 0.43 18.66 -11.94
N ARG A 28 1.17 17.71 -11.35
CA ARG A 28 2.55 17.95 -10.92
C ARG A 28 3.43 18.33 -12.11
N VAL A 29 3.34 17.57 -13.20
CA VAL A 29 4.11 17.85 -14.43
C VAL A 29 3.72 19.20 -15.03
N GLU A 30 2.43 19.53 -15.06
CA GLU A 30 1.94 20.84 -15.51
C GLU A 30 2.48 22.01 -14.66
N GLN A 31 2.71 21.77 -13.37
CA GLN A 31 3.31 22.74 -12.44
C GLN A 31 4.86 22.75 -12.48
N GLY A 32 5.48 21.95 -13.35
CA GLY A 32 6.94 21.84 -13.45
C GLY A 32 7.59 21.01 -12.33
N LEU A 33 6.80 20.25 -11.58
CA LEU A 33 7.27 19.33 -10.54
C LEU A 33 7.48 17.93 -11.13
N PRO A 34 8.40 17.12 -10.58
CA PRO A 34 8.54 15.72 -10.98
C PRO A 34 7.26 14.95 -10.62
N ALA A 35 6.80 14.08 -11.54
CA ALA A 35 5.64 13.23 -11.31
C ALA A 35 5.79 12.33 -10.07
N PHE A 36 7.03 11.97 -9.76
CA PHE A 36 7.41 11.27 -8.54
C PHE A 36 8.58 12.02 -7.87
N PRO A 37 8.40 12.62 -6.69
CA PRO A 37 9.45 13.35 -6.00
C PRO A 37 10.65 12.47 -5.65
N ASP A 38 11.86 13.00 -5.80
CA ASP A 38 13.04 12.46 -5.15
C ASP A 38 12.97 12.85 -3.66
N LEU A 39 13.15 11.89 -2.75
CA LEU A 39 12.98 12.07 -1.29
C LEU A 39 14.15 12.85 -0.66
N THR A 40 14.64 13.87 -1.35
CA THR A 40 15.84 14.65 -1.05
C THR A 40 15.54 15.96 -0.32
N THR A 41 14.27 16.36 -0.25
CA THR A 41 13.82 17.61 0.37
C THR A 41 12.81 17.34 1.48
N THR A 42 12.68 18.28 2.43
CA THR A 42 11.64 18.20 3.48
C THR A 42 10.24 18.19 2.89
N GLU A 43 9.99 18.94 1.81
CA GLU A 43 8.68 18.98 1.14
C GLU A 43 8.35 17.63 0.49
N SER A 44 9.29 17.01 -0.21
CA SER A 44 9.08 15.69 -0.82
C SER A 44 8.93 14.57 0.21
N LEU A 45 9.60 14.68 1.36
CA LEU A 45 9.36 13.78 2.50
C LEU A 45 7.98 13.99 3.13
N ARG A 46 7.55 15.24 3.30
CA ARG A 46 6.21 15.56 3.81
C ARG A 46 5.12 15.01 2.89
N GLU A 47 5.29 15.16 1.57
CA GLU A 47 4.39 14.59 0.58
C GLU A 47 4.35 13.05 0.68
N ARG A 48 5.51 12.39 0.83
CA ARG A 48 5.58 10.94 1.03
C ARG A 48 4.84 10.50 2.29
N VAL A 49 5.11 11.16 3.42
CA VAL A 49 4.52 10.85 4.73
C VAL A 49 3.01 11.07 4.71
N HIS A 50 2.54 12.15 4.10
CA HIS A 50 1.10 12.39 3.89
C HIS A 50 0.46 11.33 2.98
N GLY A 51 1.11 10.98 1.86
CA GLY A 51 0.63 9.94 0.97
C GLY A 51 0.50 8.58 1.66
N ILE A 52 1.44 8.24 2.55
CA ILE A 52 1.36 7.03 3.37
C ILE A 52 0.24 7.14 4.40
N LEU A 53 0.12 8.25 5.14
CA LEU A 53 -0.98 8.50 6.09
C LEU A 53 -2.35 8.20 5.47
N VAL A 54 -2.57 8.68 4.24
CA VAL A 54 -3.80 8.43 3.49
C VAL A 54 -3.94 6.96 3.08
N GLY A 55 -2.82 6.30 2.75
CA GLY A 55 -2.75 4.86 2.56
C GLY A 55 -3.24 4.10 3.79
N GLU A 56 -2.69 4.39 4.97
CA GLU A 56 -3.07 3.71 6.23
C GLU A 56 -4.54 3.95 6.57
N LEU A 57 -5.05 5.17 6.35
CA LEU A 57 -6.48 5.47 6.51
C LEU A 57 -7.34 4.56 5.61
N GLN A 58 -6.98 4.42 4.34
CA GLN A 58 -7.74 3.58 3.41
C GLN A 58 -7.55 2.08 3.69
N ALA A 59 -6.39 1.65 4.19
CA ALA A 59 -6.12 0.27 4.59
C ALA A 59 -7.00 -0.11 5.80
N MET A 60 -7.03 0.76 6.81
CA MET A 60 -7.91 0.64 7.98
C MET A 60 -9.38 0.50 7.55
N GLU A 61 -9.86 1.41 6.69
CA GLU A 61 -11.23 1.39 6.18
C GLU A 61 -11.50 0.14 5.35
N GLY A 62 -10.52 -0.28 4.53
CA GLY A 62 -10.61 -1.45 3.66
C GLY A 62 -10.71 -2.75 4.45
N ALA A 63 -9.90 -2.92 5.50
CA ALA A 63 -9.96 -4.05 6.41
C ALA A 63 -11.29 -4.08 7.18
N GLY A 64 -11.74 -2.94 7.70
CA GLY A 64 -13.03 -2.84 8.39
C GLY A 64 -14.21 -3.13 7.46
N ARG A 65 -14.14 -2.67 6.21
CA ARG A 65 -15.13 -2.98 5.19
C ARG A 65 -15.13 -4.46 4.82
N THR A 66 -13.98 -5.11 4.87
CA THR A 66 -13.83 -6.55 4.60
C THR A 66 -14.52 -7.40 5.66
N VAL A 67 -14.43 -7.01 6.94
CA VAL A 67 -15.24 -7.62 8.02
C VAL A 67 -16.73 -7.53 7.71
N TYR A 68 -17.18 -6.35 7.26
CA TYR A 68 -18.60 -6.12 6.98
C TYR A 68 -19.12 -6.87 5.74
N ASP A 69 -18.33 -6.90 4.66
CA ASP A 69 -18.74 -7.45 3.37
C ASP A 69 -18.76 -8.97 3.32
N PHE A 70 -18.03 -9.65 4.20
CA PHE A 70 -17.85 -11.09 4.14
C PHE A 70 -18.20 -11.80 5.45
N PRO A 71 -19.44 -11.65 5.95
CA PRO A 71 -19.85 -12.25 7.21
C PRO A 71 -19.85 -13.79 7.19
N ASP A 72 -19.88 -14.40 5.99
CA ASP A 72 -19.90 -15.85 5.81
C ASP A 72 -18.49 -16.49 5.78
N THR A 73 -17.43 -15.69 5.91
CA THR A 73 -16.06 -16.22 6.03
C THR A 73 -15.81 -16.82 7.41
N PRO A 74 -14.77 -17.68 7.58
CA PRO A 74 -14.43 -18.22 8.88
C PRO A 74 -14.23 -17.12 9.94
N TRP A 75 -14.57 -17.40 11.19
CA TRP A 75 -14.46 -16.41 12.28
C TRP A 75 -13.03 -15.85 12.43
N GLU A 76 -12.02 -16.69 12.23
CA GLU A 76 -10.62 -16.31 12.27
C GLU A 76 -10.30 -15.24 11.20
N PHE A 77 -10.95 -15.27 10.04
CA PHE A 77 -10.79 -14.26 9.00
C PHE A 77 -11.27 -12.90 9.50
N THR A 78 -12.44 -12.87 10.15
CA THR A 78 -12.97 -11.66 10.76
C THR A 78 -12.02 -11.12 11.83
N MET A 79 -11.47 -12.00 12.68
CA MET A 79 -10.52 -11.61 13.72
C MET A 79 -9.22 -11.03 13.17
N ASP A 80 -8.68 -11.60 12.09
CA ASP A 80 -7.47 -11.07 11.45
C ASP A 80 -7.72 -9.73 10.78
N MET A 81 -8.86 -9.55 10.09
CA MET A 81 -9.21 -8.26 9.49
C MET A 81 -9.47 -7.20 10.57
N ALA A 82 -10.11 -7.55 11.68
CA ALA A 82 -10.29 -6.65 12.83
C ALA A 82 -8.95 -6.30 13.50
N ARG A 83 -8.01 -7.24 13.56
CA ARG A 83 -6.64 -6.95 14.00
C ARG A 83 -5.96 -5.96 13.06
N GLN A 84 -6.04 -6.16 11.75
CA GLN A 84 -5.47 -5.21 10.80
C GLN A 84 -6.08 -3.82 10.98
N VAL A 85 -7.41 -3.69 11.15
CA VAL A 85 -8.04 -2.39 11.46
C VAL A 85 -7.38 -1.71 12.65
N TRP A 86 -7.10 -2.46 13.72
CA TRP A 86 -6.40 -1.92 14.89
C TRP A 86 -4.96 -1.51 14.56
N ASP A 87 -4.22 -2.35 13.84
CA ASP A 87 -2.83 -2.10 13.45
C ASP A 87 -2.76 -0.83 12.57
N GLU A 88 -3.60 -0.70 11.55
CA GLU A 88 -3.67 0.49 10.69
C GLU A 88 -4.12 1.75 11.44
N SER A 89 -5.01 1.63 12.43
CA SER A 89 -5.39 2.80 13.24
C SER A 89 -4.20 3.38 14.02
N ARG A 90 -3.30 2.51 14.49
CA ARG A 90 -2.03 2.94 15.12
C ARG A 90 -1.08 3.51 14.09
N HIS A 91 -1.03 2.95 12.88
CA HIS A 91 -0.21 3.49 11.78
C HIS A 91 -0.65 4.90 11.40
N VAL A 92 -1.96 5.14 11.32
CA VAL A 92 -2.52 6.50 11.11
C VAL A 92 -2.03 7.47 12.19
N GLU A 93 -2.11 7.10 13.47
CA GLU A 93 -1.60 7.94 14.56
C GLU A 93 -0.09 8.21 14.44
N ILE A 94 0.70 7.21 14.09
CA ILE A 94 2.14 7.34 13.85
C ILE A 94 2.41 8.33 12.72
N TYR A 95 1.74 8.18 11.58
CA TYR A 95 1.96 9.05 10.43
C TYR A 95 1.40 10.46 10.62
N LEU A 96 0.39 10.66 11.46
CA LEU A 96 -0.01 11.99 11.92
C LEU A 96 1.13 12.66 12.70
N GLY A 97 1.75 11.94 13.65
CA GLY A 97 2.90 12.43 14.40
C GLY A 97 4.13 12.69 13.52
N LEU A 98 4.39 11.84 12.53
CA LEU A 98 5.48 12.06 11.55
C LEU A 98 5.20 13.26 10.64
N LEU A 99 3.95 13.50 10.28
CA LEU A 99 3.56 14.65 9.48
C LEU A 99 3.78 15.95 10.26
N GLU A 100 3.41 15.97 11.54
CA GLU A 100 3.70 17.09 12.46
C GLU A 100 5.21 17.30 12.65
N HIS A 101 5.99 16.22 12.81
CA HIS A 101 7.46 16.28 12.90
C HIS A 101 8.12 16.93 11.67
N LEU A 102 7.46 16.85 10.51
CA LEU A 102 7.90 17.48 9.25
C LEU A 102 7.24 18.85 8.99
N ASP A 103 6.65 19.47 10.02
CA ASP A 103 5.88 20.73 9.95
C ASP A 103 4.75 20.69 8.90
N GLY A 104 4.18 19.51 8.66
CA GLY A 104 3.08 19.28 7.74
C GLY A 104 1.72 19.21 8.42
N THR A 105 0.66 19.35 7.62
CA THR A 105 -0.73 19.23 8.09
C THR A 105 -1.52 18.29 7.18
N VAL A 106 -2.48 17.59 7.77
CA VAL A 106 -3.42 16.77 7.00
C VAL A 106 -4.20 17.64 6.03
N GLY A 107 -4.15 17.26 4.75
CA GLY A 107 -4.78 17.99 3.64
C GLY A 107 -3.82 18.87 2.85
N ASP A 108 -2.54 18.97 3.25
CA ASP A 108 -1.50 19.66 2.46
C ASP A 108 -1.34 19.09 1.05
N PHE A 109 -1.61 17.79 0.88
CA PHE A 109 -1.55 17.09 -0.40
C PHE A 109 -2.86 16.35 -0.72
N PRO A 110 -3.15 16.06 -2.00
CA PRO A 110 -4.34 15.31 -2.39
C PRO A 110 -4.34 13.86 -1.90
N GLU A 111 -5.51 13.36 -1.50
CA GLU A 111 -5.73 11.94 -1.24
C GLU A 111 -5.90 11.18 -2.56
N THR A 112 -4.98 10.25 -2.84
CA THR A 112 -5.16 9.29 -3.93
C THR A 112 -6.03 8.12 -3.47
N THR A 113 -7.11 7.81 -4.20
CA THR A 113 -8.11 6.80 -3.77
C THR A 113 -7.87 5.40 -4.32
N ILE A 114 -6.62 5.09 -4.64
CA ILE A 114 -6.27 3.86 -5.36
C ILE A 114 -6.40 2.63 -4.47
N LEU A 115 -6.01 2.70 -3.19
CA LEU A 115 -6.09 1.59 -2.24
C LEU A 115 -7.55 1.22 -1.98
N TRP A 116 -8.40 2.21 -1.69
CA TRP A 116 -9.84 2.00 -1.49
C TRP A 116 -10.51 1.26 -2.66
N ARG A 117 -10.16 1.64 -3.89
CA ARG A 117 -10.69 0.98 -5.09
C ARG A 117 -10.27 -0.49 -5.18
N CYS A 118 -9.10 -0.84 -4.67
CA CYS A 118 -8.65 -2.23 -4.60
C CYS A 118 -9.40 -2.99 -3.48
N ALA A 119 -9.66 -2.34 -2.35
CA ALA A 119 -10.48 -2.85 -1.26
C ALA A 119 -11.97 -3.03 -1.64
N CYS A 120 -12.38 -2.63 -2.84
CA CYS A 120 -13.73 -2.80 -3.36
C CYS A 120 -13.96 -4.11 -4.13
N ALA A 121 -12.99 -5.04 -4.19
CA ALA A 121 -13.17 -6.34 -4.84
C ALA A 121 -14.36 -7.11 -4.23
N GLU A 122 -15.23 -7.68 -5.06
CA GLU A 122 -16.46 -8.34 -4.60
C GLU A 122 -16.24 -9.72 -3.98
N ASP A 123 -15.09 -10.34 -4.25
CA ASP A 123 -14.69 -11.64 -3.71
C ASP A 123 -13.63 -11.46 -2.62
N ALA A 124 -13.78 -12.18 -1.50
CA ALA A 124 -12.87 -12.09 -0.35
C ALA A 124 -11.44 -12.53 -0.70
N ALA A 125 -11.29 -13.59 -1.50
CA ALA A 125 -9.96 -14.08 -1.90
C ALA A 125 -9.26 -13.09 -2.83
N ALA A 126 -10.00 -12.52 -3.80
CA ALA A 126 -9.48 -11.44 -4.64
C ALA A 126 -9.09 -10.21 -3.81
N ARG A 127 -9.89 -9.84 -2.80
CA ARG A 127 -9.60 -8.69 -1.95
C ARG A 127 -8.31 -8.86 -1.16
N VAL A 128 -8.12 -10.00 -0.47
CA VAL A 128 -6.86 -10.23 0.28
C VAL A 128 -5.66 -10.47 -0.64
N ALA A 129 -5.86 -10.99 -1.85
CA ALA A 129 -4.79 -11.08 -2.83
C ALA A 129 -4.35 -9.68 -3.32
N GLY A 130 -5.31 -8.80 -3.64
CA GLY A 130 -5.02 -7.45 -4.13
C GLY A 130 -4.51 -6.51 -3.04
N VAL A 131 -5.17 -6.45 -1.89
CA VAL A 131 -4.85 -5.52 -0.80
C VAL A 131 -3.74 -6.10 0.07
N ASN A 132 -4.02 -7.12 0.88
CA ASN A 132 -3.07 -7.65 1.85
C ASN A 132 -1.77 -8.15 1.20
N ARG A 133 -1.86 -8.89 0.09
CA ARG A 133 -0.67 -9.46 -0.56
C ARG A 133 -0.02 -8.52 -1.57
N GLY A 134 -0.82 -7.78 -2.34
CA GLY A 134 -0.34 -6.83 -3.35
C GLY A 134 0.09 -5.50 -2.72
N LEU A 135 -0.87 -4.73 -2.20
CA LEU A 135 -0.66 -3.37 -1.69
C LEU A 135 0.22 -3.31 -0.44
N GLU A 136 -0.01 -4.15 0.57
CA GLU A 136 0.87 -4.13 1.75
C GLU A 136 2.27 -4.65 1.40
N GLY A 137 2.38 -5.51 0.38
CA GLY A 137 3.66 -5.89 -0.20
C GLY A 137 4.38 -4.70 -0.82
N LEU A 138 3.66 -3.81 -1.51
CA LEU A 138 4.21 -2.54 -2.01
C LEU A 138 4.55 -1.58 -0.86
N ALA A 139 3.72 -1.50 0.18
CA ALA A 139 4.01 -0.72 1.37
C ALA A 139 5.35 -1.14 1.99
N CYS A 140 5.61 -2.46 2.07
CA CYS A 140 6.92 -2.98 2.49
C CYS A 140 8.08 -2.40 1.66
N ASP A 141 7.92 -2.29 0.33
CA ASP A 141 8.96 -1.73 -0.56
C ASP A 141 9.17 -0.23 -0.27
N VAL A 142 8.08 0.53 -0.09
CA VAL A 142 8.11 1.97 0.20
C VAL A 142 8.70 2.27 1.59
N PHE A 143 8.31 1.52 2.62
CA PHE A 143 8.78 1.71 3.99
C PHE A 143 10.25 1.37 4.11
N THR A 144 10.66 0.29 3.45
CA THR A 144 12.07 -0.10 3.33
C THR A 144 12.93 1.01 2.71
N GLN A 145 12.41 1.73 1.70
CA GLN A 145 13.08 2.89 1.12
C GLN A 145 13.12 4.07 2.11
N LEU A 146 11.99 4.39 2.74
CA LEU A 146 11.86 5.53 3.64
C LEU A 146 12.75 5.40 4.89
N ILE A 147 12.87 4.19 5.46
CA ILE A 147 13.80 3.86 6.55
C ILE A 147 15.24 4.19 6.13
N HIS A 148 15.64 3.78 4.92
CA HIS A 148 16.99 4.04 4.41
C HIS A 148 17.24 5.54 4.18
N VAL A 149 16.27 6.26 3.63
CA VAL A 149 16.34 7.72 3.43
C VAL A 149 16.47 8.41 4.78
N ALA A 150 15.64 8.06 5.77
CA ALA A 150 15.68 8.63 7.11
C ALA A 150 17.04 8.39 7.80
N ALA A 151 17.58 7.17 7.71
CA ALA A 151 18.90 6.85 8.25
C ALA A 151 20.01 7.69 7.58
N THR A 152 19.93 7.88 6.25
CA THR A 152 20.90 8.70 5.49
C THR A 152 20.84 10.18 5.87
N LEU A 153 19.64 10.70 6.15
CA LEU A 153 19.43 12.06 6.61
C LEU A 153 19.72 12.24 8.11
N GLY A 154 19.96 11.14 8.84
CA GLY A 154 20.17 11.17 10.28
C GLY A 154 18.91 11.51 11.08
N ASP A 155 17.72 11.14 10.57
CA ASP A 155 16.44 11.30 11.25
C ASP A 155 15.99 9.99 11.93
N PRO A 156 16.30 9.81 13.22
CA PRO A 156 15.95 8.58 13.93
C PRO A 156 14.46 8.49 14.27
N VAL A 157 13.69 9.58 14.12
CA VAL A 157 12.25 9.59 14.42
C VAL A 157 11.51 8.88 13.29
N ILE A 158 11.74 9.32 12.04
CA ILE A 158 11.14 8.67 10.86
C ILE A 158 11.65 7.23 10.73
N GLU A 159 12.96 7.02 10.87
CA GLU A 159 13.56 5.68 10.73
C GLU A 159 12.87 4.65 11.63
N ARG A 160 12.77 4.94 12.93
CA ARG A 160 12.22 3.98 13.91
C ARG A 160 10.71 3.84 13.82
N ALA A 161 10.00 4.93 13.56
CA ALA A 161 8.55 4.89 13.41
C ALA A 161 8.16 4.03 12.20
N VAL A 162 8.84 4.22 11.06
CA VAL A 162 8.54 3.47 9.83
C VAL A 162 9.02 2.01 9.94
N ASP A 163 10.13 1.72 10.63
CA ASP A 163 10.57 0.35 10.91
C ASP A 163 9.56 -0.42 11.77
N PHE A 164 8.95 0.25 12.76
CA PHE A 164 7.87 -0.32 13.55
C PHE A 164 6.65 -0.69 12.68
N VAL A 165 6.20 0.23 11.82
CA VAL A 165 5.08 -0.01 10.90
C VAL A 165 5.40 -1.16 9.94
N LEU A 166 6.62 -1.20 9.38
CA LEU A 166 7.06 -2.27 8.48
C LEU A 166 6.94 -3.68 9.12
N ALA A 167 7.19 -3.80 10.43
CA ALA A 167 7.06 -5.07 11.12
C ALA A 167 5.61 -5.57 11.17
N ASP A 168 4.64 -4.67 11.36
CA ASP A 168 3.22 -4.97 11.32
C ASP A 168 2.78 -5.31 9.87
N GLU A 169 3.27 -4.59 8.86
CA GLU A 169 2.95 -4.87 7.45
C GLU A 169 3.39 -6.26 6.97
N ILE A 170 4.57 -6.72 7.39
CA ILE A 170 5.02 -8.09 7.10
C ILE A 170 3.98 -9.12 7.59
N THR A 171 3.32 -8.84 8.72
CA THR A 171 2.26 -9.69 9.25
C THR A 171 0.99 -9.59 8.40
N HIS A 172 0.60 -8.39 7.95
CA HIS A 172 -0.55 -8.18 7.07
C HIS A 172 -0.43 -8.96 5.75
N VAL A 173 0.76 -8.93 5.16
CA VAL A 173 1.07 -9.68 3.92
C VAL A 173 1.00 -11.20 4.13
N ARG A 174 1.49 -11.70 5.28
CA ARG A 174 1.36 -13.13 5.65
C ARG A 174 -0.08 -13.54 5.80
N MET A 175 -0.91 -12.69 6.45
CA MET A 175 -2.33 -12.93 6.59
C MET A 175 -3.01 -13.03 5.22
N GLY A 176 -2.69 -12.12 4.28
CA GLY A 176 -3.18 -12.17 2.91
C GLY A 176 -2.84 -13.48 2.20
N SER A 177 -1.60 -13.93 2.33
CA SER A 177 -1.13 -15.19 1.74
C SER A 177 -1.83 -16.42 2.34
N ARG A 178 -2.01 -16.45 3.66
CA ARG A 178 -2.77 -17.52 4.32
C ARG A 178 -4.20 -17.55 3.81
N TRP A 179 -4.91 -16.41 3.85
CA TRP A 179 -6.32 -16.36 3.50
C TRP A 179 -6.60 -16.57 2.02
N LEU A 180 -5.71 -16.14 1.13
CA LEU A 180 -5.79 -16.53 -0.28
C LEU A 180 -5.83 -18.05 -0.43
N ASN A 181 -4.96 -18.79 0.27
CA ASN A 181 -4.93 -20.24 0.20
C ASN A 181 -6.14 -20.90 0.88
N GLU A 182 -6.57 -20.40 2.04
CA GLU A 182 -7.70 -20.94 2.79
C GLU A 182 -9.03 -20.75 2.04
N LEU A 183 -9.29 -19.52 1.56
CA LEU A 183 -10.54 -19.17 0.86
C LEU A 183 -10.66 -19.81 -0.53
N THR A 184 -9.55 -20.27 -1.11
CA THR A 184 -9.52 -20.90 -2.43
C THR A 184 -9.20 -22.39 -2.38
N ARG A 185 -9.17 -22.99 -1.18
CA ARG A 185 -8.92 -24.42 -1.00
C ARG A 185 -9.96 -25.24 -1.77
N GLY A 186 -9.47 -26.07 -2.69
CA GLY A 186 -10.33 -26.92 -3.52
C GLY A 186 -10.98 -26.20 -4.71
N ASP A 187 -10.66 -24.92 -4.93
CA ASP A 187 -11.18 -24.11 -6.04
C ASP A 187 -10.04 -23.39 -6.78
N PRO A 188 -9.35 -24.10 -7.70
CA PRO A 188 -8.25 -23.53 -8.47
C PRO A 188 -8.67 -22.35 -9.36
N GLU A 189 -9.91 -22.32 -9.84
CA GLU A 189 -10.41 -21.24 -10.69
C GLU A 189 -10.59 -19.94 -9.90
N ARG A 190 -11.17 -20.02 -8.69
CA ARG A 190 -11.26 -18.86 -7.78
C ARG A 190 -9.87 -18.37 -7.39
N ARG A 191 -8.94 -19.29 -7.14
CA ARG A 191 -7.53 -18.94 -6.89
C ARG A 191 -6.91 -18.19 -8.06
N GLN A 192 -7.13 -18.64 -9.28
CA GLN A 192 -6.61 -17.98 -10.46
C GLN A 192 -7.19 -16.57 -10.61
N ARG A 193 -8.51 -16.40 -10.46
CA ARG A 193 -9.15 -15.07 -10.51
C ARG A 193 -8.60 -14.10 -9.45
N ALA A 194 -8.34 -14.59 -8.25
CA ALA A 194 -7.75 -13.78 -7.18
C ALA A 194 -6.31 -13.34 -7.51
N ILE A 195 -5.52 -14.24 -8.12
CA ILE A 195 -4.16 -13.92 -8.58
C ILE A 195 -4.16 -12.95 -9.75
N ASP A 196 -5.06 -13.13 -10.72
CA ASP A 196 -5.19 -12.22 -11.85
C ASP A 196 -5.58 -10.81 -11.37
N PHE A 197 -6.47 -10.74 -10.36
CA PHE A 197 -6.80 -9.48 -9.72
C PHE A 197 -5.58 -8.85 -9.04
N GLN A 198 -4.82 -9.62 -8.25
CA GLN A 198 -3.57 -9.14 -7.65
C GLN A 198 -2.59 -8.61 -8.70
N GLN A 199 -2.36 -9.35 -9.79
CA GLN A 199 -1.48 -8.93 -10.87
C GLN A 199 -1.93 -7.60 -11.49
N SER A 200 -3.24 -7.42 -11.70
CA SER A 200 -3.78 -6.16 -12.19
C SER A 200 -3.55 -4.98 -11.23
N ILE A 201 -3.45 -5.24 -9.93
CA ILE A 201 -3.06 -4.25 -8.93
C ILE A 201 -1.56 -3.98 -9.04
N ASP A 202 -0.71 -5.01 -9.02
CA ASP A 202 0.75 -4.86 -9.14
C ASP A 202 1.15 -4.05 -10.39
N GLU A 203 0.48 -4.26 -11.53
CA GLU A 203 0.69 -3.51 -12.77
C GLU A 203 0.31 -2.02 -12.64
N ARG A 204 -0.85 -1.72 -12.05
CA ARG A 204 -1.31 -0.34 -11.81
C ARG A 204 -0.40 0.41 -10.83
N PHE A 205 0.27 -0.32 -9.95
CA PHE A 205 1.17 0.19 -8.94
C PHE A 205 2.65 0.06 -9.30
N ASN A 206 2.98 -0.01 -10.58
CA ASN A 206 4.39 0.11 -11.01
C ASN A 206 4.96 1.54 -10.82
N LEU A 207 4.19 2.48 -10.24
CA LEU A 207 4.58 3.87 -9.93
C LEU A 207 5.26 4.57 -11.11
N GLY A 208 4.74 4.37 -12.33
CA GLY A 208 5.31 4.95 -13.54
C GLY A 208 6.69 4.38 -13.95
N GLY A 209 7.06 3.19 -13.48
CA GLY A 209 8.39 2.62 -13.71
C GLY A 209 9.46 3.23 -12.82
N VAL A 210 9.12 3.56 -11.56
CA VAL A 210 10.10 3.98 -10.53
C VAL A 210 10.46 2.82 -9.61
N ARG A 211 9.58 1.80 -9.55
CA ARG A 211 9.75 0.59 -8.77
C ARG A 211 10.42 -0.48 -9.61
N HIS A 212 11.58 -0.99 -9.18
CA HIS A 212 12.36 -1.99 -9.93
C HIS A 212 13.13 -2.93 -9.00
N GLY A 213 13.58 -4.06 -9.55
CA GLY A 213 14.66 -4.84 -8.93
C GLY A 213 16.02 -4.17 -9.16
N GLY A 214 16.77 -3.94 -8.08
CA GLY A 214 18.08 -3.30 -8.10
C GLY A 214 18.54 -2.93 -6.67
N GLY A 215 19.79 -2.49 -6.51
CA GLY A 215 20.27 -1.97 -5.23
C GLY A 215 19.47 -0.73 -4.81
N ARG A 216 19.31 -0.49 -3.49
CA ARG A 216 18.55 0.68 -2.99
C ARG A 216 19.14 2.03 -3.41
N GLU A 217 20.42 2.03 -3.78
CA GLU A 217 21.15 3.19 -4.31
C GLU A 217 20.97 3.37 -5.84
N GLU A 218 20.42 2.38 -6.54
CA GLU A 218 20.37 2.32 -8.00
C GLU A 218 18.98 2.62 -8.59
N VAL A 219 17.92 2.45 -7.79
CA VAL A 219 16.53 2.57 -8.24
C VAL A 219 15.70 3.39 -7.26
N GLY A 220 14.68 4.08 -7.76
CA GLY A 220 13.79 4.91 -6.94
C GLY A 220 13.15 4.10 -5.82
N ILE A 221 12.41 3.03 -6.13
CA ILE A 221 11.92 2.08 -5.12
C ILE A 221 12.43 0.69 -5.46
N SER A 222 13.25 0.13 -4.57
CA SER A 222 13.72 -1.25 -4.69
C SER A 222 12.69 -2.22 -4.12
N ILE A 223 12.46 -3.34 -4.80
CA ILE A 223 11.67 -4.45 -4.26
C ILE A 223 12.37 -4.99 -3.00
N ALA A 224 11.70 -4.89 -1.85
CA ALA A 224 12.21 -5.30 -0.55
C ALA A 224 12.19 -6.84 -0.41
N ARG A 225 13.16 -7.50 -1.06
CA ARG A 225 13.22 -8.98 -1.13
C ARG A 225 13.18 -9.62 0.26
N ASP A 226 13.90 -9.07 1.24
CA ASP A 226 13.94 -9.64 2.59
C ASP A 226 12.61 -9.50 3.34
N ALA A 227 11.98 -8.32 3.27
CA ALA A 227 10.64 -8.11 3.83
C ALA A 227 9.61 -9.05 3.17
N ARG A 228 9.67 -9.21 1.84
CA ARG A 228 8.79 -10.11 1.10
C ARG A 228 9.00 -11.59 1.46
N ARG A 229 10.25 -12.02 1.69
CA ARG A 229 10.54 -13.38 2.19
C ARG A 229 9.98 -13.58 3.59
N LEU A 230 10.20 -12.64 4.51
CA LEU A 230 9.62 -12.67 5.85
C LEU A 230 8.09 -12.71 5.81
N ALA A 231 7.52 -12.06 4.79
CA ALA A 231 6.10 -12.03 4.51
C ALA A 231 5.55 -13.31 3.83
N GLY A 232 6.41 -14.28 3.52
CA GLY A 232 6.04 -15.58 2.99
C GLY A 232 6.00 -15.70 1.47
N PHE A 233 6.58 -14.75 0.72
CA PHE A 233 6.82 -14.92 -0.72
C PHE A 233 7.95 -15.92 -0.98
N THR A 234 7.80 -16.73 -2.03
CA THR A 234 8.91 -17.54 -2.54
C THR A 234 9.86 -16.69 -3.37
N ASP A 235 11.12 -17.12 -3.53
CA ASP A 235 12.07 -16.42 -4.40
C ASP A 235 11.55 -16.33 -5.85
N GLU A 236 10.86 -17.37 -6.35
CA GLU A 236 10.24 -17.34 -7.68
C GLU A 236 9.15 -16.27 -7.80
N GLU A 237 8.34 -16.06 -6.76
CA GLU A 237 7.32 -15.01 -6.75
C GLU A 237 7.95 -13.62 -6.74
N ILE A 238 9.02 -13.44 -5.95
CA ILE A 238 9.79 -12.20 -5.92
C ILE A 238 10.43 -11.93 -7.29
N ASP A 239 11.00 -12.95 -7.92
CA ASP A 239 11.63 -12.82 -9.24
C ASP A 239 10.62 -12.47 -10.33
N ARG A 240 9.42 -13.05 -10.28
CA ARG A 240 8.31 -12.67 -11.18
C ARG A 240 7.91 -11.20 -11.01
N LEU A 241 7.83 -10.70 -9.77
CA LEU A 241 7.56 -9.29 -9.50
C LEU A 241 8.68 -8.38 -10.01
N VAL A 242 9.94 -8.78 -9.85
CA VAL A 242 11.08 -8.05 -10.40
C VAL A 242 10.99 -7.98 -11.93
N GLN A 243 10.64 -9.09 -12.59
CA GLN A 243 10.50 -9.13 -14.04
C GLN A 243 9.31 -8.29 -14.54
N SER A 244 8.17 -8.29 -13.84
CA SER A 244 7.00 -7.50 -14.25
C SER A 244 7.26 -6.00 -14.16
N THR A 245 7.96 -5.56 -13.11
CA THR A 245 8.34 -4.14 -12.93
C THR A 245 9.36 -3.67 -13.97
N GLN A 246 10.24 -4.55 -14.47
CA GLN A 246 11.16 -4.26 -15.57
C GLN A 246 10.49 -4.17 -16.95
N ARG A 247 9.28 -4.74 -17.12
CA ARG A 247 8.57 -4.79 -18.40
C ARG A 247 7.71 -3.55 -18.70
N SER A 248 7.67 -2.56 -17.82
CA SER A 248 6.85 -1.36 -18.01
C SER A 248 7.68 -0.07 -18.18
N PRO A 249 8.26 0.14 -19.37
CA PRO A 249 8.53 1.48 -19.87
C PRO A 249 7.83 1.73 -21.21
N VAL A 250 6.59 1.29 -21.42
CA VAL A 250 5.86 1.62 -22.67
C VAL A 250 4.35 1.67 -22.43
N TYR A 251 3.80 2.87 -22.23
CA TYR A 251 2.90 3.55 -23.19
C TYR A 251 2.71 5.01 -22.75
#